data_AF-H7FSZ9-F1
#
_entry.id   AF-H7FSZ9-F1
#
_cell.length_a   1.000
_cell.length_b   1.000
_cell.length_c   1.000
_cell.angle_alpha   90.00
_cell.angle_beta   90.00
_cell.angle_gamma   90.00
#
_symmetry.space_group_name_H-M   'P 1'
#
loop_
_entity.id
_entity.type
_entity.pdbx_description
1 polymer ?
#
loop_
_entity_poly.entity_id
_entity_poly.type
_entity_poly.pdbx_seq_one_letter_code
_entity_poly.pdbx_strand_id
1 'polypeptide(L)'
;MKTITVKSINDSSKSYQYVDNGEPMRGGVKDVFFSPDKKYVVAIFRDKLDFNQKERLQRITNHYLPQIQNKEAGDYYLNEVFRWPTDVIEHNGFIGVIVPIYNSKFFFKKGYETSDLIQGKEKNGKWFAGAKFRNPQFPLKVAKSELGDWLSYFQVCVNLTRGVKKMHAMGLAHSDLSYNNVLIDPVEKSACIIDLDGLVVPGMFAAEVIGTAEFIAPEVLSSKHLNKTDSNRKLPNRLTDLHALPVLIYMFLLHRHPLKGGKVHDLDTEKDDLLSMGEKAMFIEHPTDKTNRPKLAQGSKWDLPWADIVKLPYSVTGPYLKTLFDKVFIDGLHNPMQRPTAEEWEIALLKTTDLMQKCHNISCEQKWYVFDNTNTPKCPFCGTAHKGTLPVLDLYYQFKPTVWKPENHRLMVYKDQYLFQWHVNRNITRNEKITAEQKVPMGYFTFHNNKWVLVNQKLTSLKDVTEDREIPIGSMVELTDGKKLLLSKEDGGRVVVITMANK
;
A
#
# COMPACT_ATOMS: atom_id res chain seq x y z
N MET A 1 -14.67 -4.65 -37.96
CA MET A 1 -14.72 -3.88 -36.70
C MET A 1 -15.73 -2.78 -36.87
N LYS A 2 -16.76 -2.74 -36.03
CA LYS A 2 -17.83 -1.72 -36.11
C LYS A 2 -17.59 -0.68 -35.01
N THR A 3 -17.51 0.59 -35.39
CA THR A 3 -17.49 1.68 -34.41
C THR A 3 -18.92 1.98 -33.98
N ILE A 4 -19.21 1.87 -32.70
CA ILE A 4 -20.53 2.14 -32.11
C ILE A 4 -20.45 3.44 -31.33
N THR A 5 -21.46 4.31 -31.50
CA THR A 5 -21.60 5.56 -30.73
C THR A 5 -22.68 5.38 -29.67
N VAL A 6 -22.35 5.72 -28.43
CA VAL A 6 -23.26 5.71 -27.27
C VAL A 6 -23.34 7.10 -26.66
N LYS A 7 -24.46 7.43 -26.02
CA LYS A 7 -24.70 8.75 -25.42
C LYS A 7 -24.55 8.68 -23.90
N SER A 8 -24.07 9.77 -23.32
CA SER A 8 -24.07 9.94 -21.87
C SER A 8 -25.49 10.07 -21.34
N ILE A 9 -25.76 9.48 -20.17
CA ILE A 9 -26.99 9.72 -19.41
C ILE A 9 -26.88 10.95 -18.51
N ASN A 10 -25.65 11.40 -18.22
CA ASN A 10 -25.38 12.55 -17.36
C ASN A 10 -25.44 13.87 -18.15
N ASP A 11 -25.05 13.84 -19.42
CA ASP A 11 -25.02 15.00 -20.31
C ASP A 11 -25.38 14.60 -21.74
N SER A 12 -26.59 14.95 -22.18
CA SER A 12 -27.10 14.58 -23.51
C SER A 12 -26.30 15.15 -24.69
N SER A 13 -25.44 16.15 -24.45
CA SER A 13 -24.54 16.69 -25.47
C SER A 13 -23.30 15.83 -25.69
N LYS A 14 -22.95 14.96 -24.74
CA LYS A 14 -21.78 14.08 -24.82
C LYS A 14 -22.13 12.73 -25.43
N SER A 15 -21.21 12.27 -26.28
CA SER A 15 -21.23 10.91 -26.81
C SER A 15 -19.84 10.31 -26.79
N TYR A 16 -19.79 8.98 -26.76
CA TYR A 16 -18.57 8.18 -26.73
C TYR A 16 -18.63 7.15 -27.83
N GLN A 17 -17.47 6.80 -28.36
CA GLN A 17 -17.31 5.73 -29.33
C GLN A 17 -16.53 4.56 -28.75
N TYR A 18 -16.87 3.34 -29.17
CA TYR A 18 -16.06 2.15 -28.93
C TYR A 18 -16.02 1.25 -30.17
N VAL A 19 -14.99 0.43 -30.26
CA VAL A 19 -14.80 -0.55 -31.33
C VAL A 19 -15.33 -1.90 -30.88
N ASP A 20 -16.29 -2.44 -31.61
CA ASP A 20 -16.80 -3.80 -31.43
C ASP A 20 -16.26 -4.72 -32.52
N ASN A 21 -15.53 -5.76 -32.09
CA ASN A 21 -14.98 -6.81 -32.93
C ASN A 21 -15.70 -8.17 -32.73
N GLY A 22 -16.78 -8.22 -31.94
CA GLY A 22 -17.49 -9.44 -31.58
C GLY A 22 -16.88 -10.22 -30.40
N GLU A 23 -15.71 -9.81 -29.91
CA GLU A 23 -14.98 -10.45 -28.82
C GLU A 23 -14.58 -9.41 -27.76
N PRO A 24 -15.55 -8.86 -27.00
CA PRO A 24 -15.24 -7.92 -25.93
C PRO A 24 -14.35 -8.55 -24.87
N MET A 25 -13.53 -7.72 -24.22
CA MET A 25 -12.85 -8.16 -23.01
C MET A 25 -13.89 -8.38 -21.92
N ARG A 26 -14.01 -9.62 -21.44
CA ARG A 26 -14.97 -9.97 -20.40
C ARG A 26 -14.39 -9.68 -19.02
N GLY A 27 -14.96 -8.70 -18.34
CA GLY A 27 -14.77 -8.49 -16.91
C GLY A 27 -15.67 -9.41 -16.07
N GLY A 28 -15.71 -9.18 -14.76
CA GLY A 28 -16.52 -9.99 -13.83
C GLY A 28 -18.00 -9.99 -14.16
N VAL A 29 -18.58 -8.82 -14.44
CA VAL A 29 -20.02 -8.61 -14.78
C VAL A 29 -20.24 -7.75 -16.03
N LYS A 30 -19.17 -7.23 -16.62
CA LYS A 30 -19.20 -6.22 -17.70
C LYS A 30 -18.49 -6.74 -18.94
N ASP A 31 -18.98 -6.34 -20.11
CA ASP A 31 -18.26 -6.45 -21.37
C ASP A 31 -17.55 -5.11 -21.64
N VAL A 32 -16.24 -5.18 -21.88
CA VAL A 32 -15.35 -4.01 -21.98
C VAL A 32 -14.88 -3.83 -23.42
N PHE A 33 -15.10 -2.63 -23.95
CA PHE A 33 -14.74 -2.24 -25.30
C PHE A 33 -13.80 -1.04 -25.28
N PHE A 34 -12.81 -1.02 -26.17
CA PHE A 34 -11.88 0.11 -26.27
C PHE A 34 -12.43 1.22 -27.17
N SER A 35 -12.16 2.46 -26.77
CA SER A 35 -12.29 3.63 -27.66
C SER A 35 -11.39 3.51 -28.89
N PRO A 36 -11.77 4.11 -30.04
CA PRO A 36 -10.95 4.09 -31.25
C PRO A 36 -9.53 4.63 -31.05
N ASP A 37 -9.37 5.64 -30.20
CA ASP A 37 -8.07 6.25 -29.86
C ASP A 37 -7.37 5.63 -28.64
N LYS A 38 -7.98 4.58 -28.06
CA LYS A 38 -7.49 3.84 -26.88
C LYS A 38 -7.23 4.71 -25.65
N LYS A 39 -7.96 5.80 -25.45
CA LYS A 39 -7.85 6.63 -24.23
C LYS A 39 -8.75 6.18 -23.09
N TYR A 40 -9.90 5.60 -23.41
CA TYR A 40 -10.87 5.08 -22.45
C TYR A 40 -11.46 3.75 -22.91
N VAL A 41 -12.14 3.09 -21.98
CA VAL A 41 -12.98 1.92 -22.25
C VAL A 41 -14.44 2.23 -21.94
N VAL A 42 -15.33 1.58 -22.69
CA VAL A 42 -16.77 1.54 -22.43
C VAL A 42 -17.05 0.16 -21.83
N ALA A 43 -17.39 0.12 -20.55
CA ALA A 43 -17.72 -1.12 -19.85
C ALA A 43 -19.23 -1.21 -19.65
N ILE A 44 -19.89 -2.11 -20.38
CA ILE A 44 -21.35 -2.28 -20.37
C ILE A 44 -21.70 -3.46 -19.47
N PHE A 45 -22.64 -3.27 -18.55
CA PHE A 45 -23.13 -4.33 -17.67
C PHE A 45 -23.96 -5.34 -18.47
N ARG A 46 -23.69 -6.64 -18.26
CA ARG A 46 -24.40 -7.72 -18.98
C ARG A 46 -25.85 -7.88 -18.52
N ASP A 47 -26.13 -7.53 -17.28
CA ASP A 47 -27.47 -7.55 -16.70
C ASP A 47 -28.04 -6.14 -16.63
N LYS A 48 -29.37 -6.04 -16.65
CA LYS A 48 -30.06 -4.77 -16.45
C LYS A 48 -29.89 -4.32 -15.00
N LEU A 49 -29.48 -3.07 -14.84
CA LEU A 49 -29.32 -2.44 -13.52
C LEU A 49 -30.65 -1.88 -13.04
N ASP A 50 -30.89 -1.97 -11.73
CA ASP A 50 -32.02 -1.31 -11.08
C ASP A 50 -31.80 0.21 -10.94
N PHE A 51 -32.82 0.90 -10.42
CA PHE A 51 -32.77 2.36 -10.21
C PHE A 51 -31.62 2.77 -9.27
N ASN A 52 -31.42 2.04 -8.15
CA ASN A 52 -30.42 2.38 -7.15
C ASN A 52 -29.00 2.18 -7.71
N GLN A 53 -28.79 1.13 -8.49
CA GLN A 53 -27.53 0.87 -9.18
C GLN A 53 -27.22 1.97 -10.20
N LYS A 54 -28.20 2.38 -11.03
CA LYS A 54 -28.03 3.50 -11.97
C LYS A 54 -27.72 4.81 -11.22
N GLU A 55 -28.46 5.13 -10.16
CA GLU A 55 -28.25 6.33 -9.36
C GLU A 55 -26.87 6.34 -8.70
N ARG A 56 -26.39 5.19 -8.20
CA ARG A 56 -25.03 5.05 -7.65
C ARG A 56 -23.97 5.45 -8.67
N LEU A 57 -24.05 4.94 -9.90
CA LEU A 57 -23.11 5.26 -10.97
C LEU A 57 -23.13 6.76 -11.32
N GLN A 58 -24.32 7.35 -11.40
CA GLN A 58 -24.47 8.79 -11.64
C GLN A 58 -23.89 9.61 -10.49
N ARG A 59 -24.02 9.16 -9.24
CA ARG A 59 -23.41 9.84 -8.09
C ARG A 59 -21.89 9.75 -8.10
N ILE A 60 -21.32 8.59 -8.45
CA ILE A 60 -19.87 8.38 -8.61
C ILE A 60 -19.27 9.34 -9.65
N THR A 61 -19.98 9.53 -10.76
CA THR A 61 -19.52 10.35 -11.90
C THR A 61 -19.84 11.84 -11.79
N ASN A 62 -20.99 12.22 -11.24
CA ASN A 62 -21.42 13.63 -11.16
C ASN A 62 -21.11 14.32 -9.82
N HIS A 63 -20.99 13.56 -8.72
CA HIS A 63 -20.75 14.15 -7.39
C HIS A 63 -19.32 13.91 -6.92
N TYR A 64 -18.89 12.66 -6.85
CA TYR A 64 -17.59 12.32 -6.25
C TYR A 64 -16.41 12.63 -7.19
N LEU A 65 -16.54 12.41 -8.50
CA LEU A 65 -15.48 12.77 -9.45
C LEU A 65 -15.13 14.28 -9.40
N PRO A 66 -16.09 15.22 -9.51
CA PRO A 66 -15.77 16.65 -9.36
C PRO A 66 -15.16 17.01 -8.00
N GLN A 67 -15.56 16.32 -6.92
CA GLN A 67 -14.95 16.52 -5.59
C GLN A 67 -13.47 16.10 -5.55
N ILE A 68 -13.07 15.10 -6.34
CA ILE A 68 -11.66 14.73 -6.46
C ILE A 68 -10.94 15.76 -7.34
N GLN A 69 -11.51 16.10 -8.51
CA GLN A 69 -10.92 17.04 -9.48
C GLN A 69 -10.64 18.41 -8.88
N ASN A 70 -11.58 18.94 -8.10
CA ASN A 70 -11.52 20.30 -7.58
C ASN A 70 -10.79 20.43 -6.24
N LYS A 71 -10.22 19.34 -5.71
CA LYS A 71 -9.44 19.33 -4.46
C LYS A 71 -7.96 19.17 -4.74
N GLU A 72 -7.13 19.54 -3.77
CA GLU A 72 -5.68 19.36 -3.82
C GLU A 72 -5.28 17.93 -4.22
N ALA A 73 -4.24 17.83 -5.05
CA ALA A 73 -3.73 16.58 -5.60
C ALA A 73 -4.76 15.77 -6.42
N GLY A 74 -5.81 16.41 -6.96
CA GLY A 74 -6.82 15.76 -7.82
C GLY A 74 -6.21 14.97 -8.97
N ASP A 75 -5.26 15.56 -9.70
CA ASP A 75 -4.54 14.90 -10.79
C ASP A 75 -3.75 13.68 -10.32
N TYR A 76 -3.08 13.75 -9.17
CA TYR A 76 -2.40 12.59 -8.60
C TYR A 76 -3.38 11.45 -8.32
N TYR A 77 -4.53 11.74 -7.71
CA TYR A 77 -5.53 10.70 -7.44
C TYR A 77 -6.11 10.09 -8.71
N LEU A 78 -6.52 10.91 -9.69
CA LEU A 78 -7.21 10.42 -10.89
C LEU A 78 -6.26 9.80 -11.92
N ASN A 79 -4.98 10.21 -11.95
CA ASN A 79 -4.02 9.70 -12.92
C ASN A 79 -3.14 8.58 -12.36
N GLU A 80 -2.80 8.63 -11.07
CA GLU A 80 -1.84 7.69 -10.46
C GLU A 80 -2.50 6.63 -9.56
N VAL A 81 -3.52 7.00 -8.78
CA VAL A 81 -4.05 6.14 -7.69
C VAL A 81 -5.35 5.43 -8.06
N PHE A 82 -6.21 6.07 -8.85
CA PHE A 82 -7.52 5.54 -9.24
C PHE A 82 -7.64 5.38 -10.75
N ARG A 83 -8.48 4.44 -11.16
CA ARG A 83 -9.13 4.46 -12.49
C ARG A 83 -10.61 4.71 -12.28
N TRP A 84 -10.90 5.97 -12.01
CA TRP A 84 -12.24 6.43 -11.62
C TRP A 84 -13.18 6.50 -12.84
N PRO A 85 -14.43 5.99 -12.74
CA PRO A 85 -15.44 6.17 -13.79
C PRO A 85 -15.72 7.65 -14.06
N THR A 86 -15.69 8.04 -15.33
CA THR A 86 -15.82 9.44 -15.76
C THR A 86 -17.21 9.81 -16.24
N ASP A 87 -17.99 8.84 -16.71
CA ASP A 87 -19.35 9.06 -17.19
C ASP A 87 -20.15 7.76 -17.19
N VAL A 88 -21.47 7.88 -17.35
CA VAL A 88 -22.40 6.75 -17.46
C VAL A 88 -23.12 6.85 -18.80
N ILE A 89 -23.30 5.72 -19.47
CA ILE A 89 -23.95 5.62 -20.78
C ILE A 89 -25.09 4.60 -20.74
N GLU A 90 -25.97 4.69 -21.73
CA GLU A 90 -27.02 3.70 -21.96
C GLU A 90 -27.00 3.25 -23.43
N HIS A 91 -27.03 1.94 -23.66
CA HIS A 91 -27.02 1.34 -24.98
C HIS A 91 -27.91 0.10 -25.01
N ASN A 92 -28.91 0.07 -25.90
CA ASN A 92 -29.87 -1.03 -26.05
C ASN A 92 -30.55 -1.47 -24.73
N GLY A 93 -30.81 -0.53 -23.82
CA GLY A 93 -31.41 -0.80 -22.51
C GLY A 93 -30.45 -1.35 -21.47
N PHE A 94 -29.14 -1.40 -21.76
CA PHE A 94 -28.09 -1.73 -20.80
C PHE A 94 -27.32 -0.47 -20.41
N ILE A 95 -26.93 -0.41 -19.13
CA ILE A 95 -26.13 0.68 -18.58
C ILE A 95 -24.66 0.32 -18.73
N GLY A 96 -23.81 1.32 -18.95
CA GLY A 96 -22.37 1.18 -18.94
C GLY A 96 -21.67 2.38 -18.33
N VAL A 97 -20.38 2.23 -18.06
CA VAL A 97 -19.51 3.30 -17.54
C VAL A 97 -18.35 3.57 -18.48
N ILE A 98 -17.93 4.83 -18.52
CA ILE A 98 -16.73 5.27 -19.22
C ILE A 98 -15.58 5.33 -18.23
N VAL A 99 -14.52 4.56 -18.46
CA VAL A 99 -13.36 4.49 -17.56
C VAL A 99 -12.08 4.79 -18.34
N PRO A 100 -11.18 5.65 -17.85
CA PRO A 100 -9.88 5.86 -18.47
C PRO A 100 -9.09 4.55 -18.59
N ILE A 101 -8.35 4.37 -19.68
CA ILE A 101 -7.51 3.18 -19.85
C ILE A 101 -6.44 3.13 -18.75
N TYR A 102 -6.02 1.91 -18.39
CA TYR A 102 -4.93 1.71 -17.47
C TYR A 102 -3.61 2.21 -18.07
N ASN A 103 -2.77 2.86 -17.26
CA ASN A 103 -1.44 3.27 -17.68
C ASN A 103 -0.59 2.04 -18.08
N SER A 104 0.23 2.18 -19.12
CA SER A 104 1.08 1.11 -19.65
C SER A 104 1.99 0.44 -18.62
N LYS A 105 2.37 1.12 -17.53
CA LYS A 105 3.17 0.55 -16.43
C LYS A 105 2.48 -0.63 -15.72
N PHE A 106 1.15 -0.67 -15.75
CA PHE A 106 0.36 -1.75 -15.17
C PHE A 106 0.16 -2.94 -16.11
N PHE A 107 0.94 -3.04 -17.18
CA PHE A 107 0.97 -4.22 -18.04
C PHE A 107 2.36 -4.86 -18.00
N PHE A 108 2.42 -6.19 -18.01
CA PHE A 108 3.68 -6.93 -18.02
C PHE A 108 4.49 -6.61 -19.28
N LYS A 109 5.74 -6.18 -19.10
CA LYS A 109 6.70 -5.97 -20.19
C LYS A 109 7.26 -7.31 -20.68
N LYS A 110 7.49 -8.26 -19.75
CA LYS A 110 7.95 -9.63 -19.97
C LYS A 110 6.97 -10.69 -19.44
N GLY A 111 6.44 -10.50 -18.22
CA GLY A 111 5.55 -11.50 -17.62
C GLY A 111 6.31 -12.58 -16.84
N TYR A 112 6.30 -13.82 -17.32
CA TYR A 112 7.03 -14.92 -16.68
C TYR A 112 8.52 -14.89 -17.04
N GLU A 113 9.36 -15.50 -16.20
CA GLU A 113 10.81 -15.55 -16.47
C GLU A 113 11.14 -16.35 -17.74
N THR A 114 10.38 -17.41 -18.00
CA THR A 114 10.65 -18.44 -19.02
C THR A 114 9.65 -18.46 -20.18
N SER A 115 8.62 -17.62 -20.17
CA SER A 115 7.63 -17.51 -21.26
C SER A 115 6.94 -16.15 -21.28
N ASP A 116 6.28 -15.85 -22.40
CA ASP A 116 5.57 -14.59 -22.70
C ASP A 116 4.04 -14.70 -22.52
N LEU A 117 3.53 -15.81 -21.95
CA LEU A 117 2.09 -16.09 -21.86
C LEU A 117 1.25 -14.98 -21.19
N ILE A 118 1.86 -14.23 -20.26
CA ILE A 118 1.21 -13.09 -19.60
C ILE A 118 1.82 -11.74 -20.00
N GLN A 119 2.68 -11.69 -21.02
CA GLN A 119 3.19 -10.44 -21.58
C GLN A 119 2.03 -9.60 -22.10
N GLY A 120 2.06 -8.30 -21.81
CA GLY A 120 0.98 -7.37 -22.16
C GLY A 120 -0.33 -7.59 -21.40
N LYS A 121 -0.39 -8.56 -20.46
CA LYS A 121 -1.52 -8.70 -19.54
C LYS A 121 -1.38 -7.74 -18.37
N GLU A 122 -2.50 -7.45 -17.73
CA GLU A 122 -2.56 -6.57 -16.57
C GLU A 122 -1.76 -7.15 -15.39
N LYS A 123 -1.02 -6.28 -14.72
CA LYS A 123 -0.28 -6.55 -13.48
C LYS A 123 -1.23 -6.55 -12.28
N ASN A 124 -2.17 -7.48 -12.30
CA ASN A 124 -3.07 -7.74 -11.18
C ASN A 124 -2.27 -8.02 -9.90
N GLY A 125 -2.68 -7.45 -8.76
CA GLY A 125 -1.99 -7.58 -7.48
C GLY A 125 -1.72 -9.04 -7.07
N LYS A 126 -2.56 -9.99 -7.50
CA LYS A 126 -2.41 -11.43 -7.20
C LYS A 126 -1.03 -11.98 -7.56
N TRP A 127 -0.47 -11.55 -8.70
CA TRP A 127 0.86 -11.99 -9.16
C TRP A 127 1.97 -11.61 -8.20
N PHE A 128 1.75 -10.56 -7.41
CA PHE A 128 2.73 -10.01 -6.50
C PHE A 128 2.40 -10.28 -5.03
N ALA A 129 1.22 -10.78 -4.69
CA ALA A 129 0.86 -11.14 -3.33
C ALA A 129 1.41 -12.51 -2.90
N GLY A 130 1.54 -13.47 -3.83
CA GLY A 130 1.94 -14.85 -3.50
C GLY A 130 3.45 -15.10 -3.56
N ALA A 131 3.99 -15.85 -2.59
CA ALA A 131 5.39 -16.25 -2.53
C ALA A 131 5.84 -17.10 -3.73
N LYS A 132 5.00 -18.03 -4.19
CA LYS A 132 5.31 -18.92 -5.32
C LYS A 132 5.79 -18.20 -6.59
N PHE A 133 5.25 -17.02 -6.88
CA PHE A 133 5.61 -16.26 -8.09
C PHE A 133 7.03 -15.67 -8.05
N ARG A 134 7.69 -15.73 -6.90
CA ARG A 134 9.09 -15.32 -6.71
C ARG A 134 10.01 -16.50 -6.50
N ASN A 135 9.45 -17.70 -6.28
CA ASN A 135 10.24 -18.87 -6.00
C ASN A 135 11.05 -19.27 -7.26
N PRO A 136 12.39 -19.36 -7.19
CA PRO A 136 13.22 -19.63 -8.35
C PRO A 136 12.90 -20.94 -9.07
N GLN A 137 12.30 -21.90 -8.37
CA GLN A 137 11.95 -23.23 -8.86
C GLN A 137 10.50 -23.34 -9.34
N PHE A 138 9.66 -22.33 -9.12
CA PHE A 138 8.27 -22.36 -9.59
C PHE A 138 8.20 -22.10 -11.12
N PRO A 139 7.56 -22.98 -11.91
CA PRO A 139 7.57 -22.86 -13.38
C PRO A 139 6.96 -21.57 -13.92
N LEU A 140 5.96 -21.03 -13.23
CA LEU A 140 5.24 -19.81 -13.59
C LEU A 140 5.70 -18.61 -12.74
N LYS A 141 6.97 -18.57 -12.33
CA LYS A 141 7.51 -17.42 -11.59
C LYS A 141 7.52 -16.18 -12.49
N VAL A 142 7.15 -15.06 -11.89
CA VAL A 142 7.21 -13.74 -12.53
C VAL A 142 8.68 -13.37 -12.73
N ALA A 143 8.99 -12.75 -13.87
CA ALA A 143 10.36 -12.38 -14.21
C ALA A 143 10.96 -11.43 -13.16
N LYS A 144 12.25 -11.58 -12.85
CA LYS A 144 12.93 -10.71 -11.87
C LYS A 144 12.86 -9.23 -12.25
N SER A 145 12.84 -8.94 -13.56
CA SER A 145 12.69 -7.60 -14.12
C SER A 145 11.34 -6.93 -13.85
N GLU A 146 10.35 -7.67 -13.32
CA GLU A 146 8.99 -7.19 -13.04
C GLU A 146 8.72 -7.04 -11.53
N LEU A 147 9.56 -7.63 -10.69
CA LEU A 147 9.25 -7.81 -9.25
C LEU A 147 9.64 -6.63 -8.37
N GLY A 148 10.52 -5.73 -8.82
CA GLY A 148 11.07 -4.66 -7.98
C GLY A 148 11.90 -5.19 -6.80
N ASP A 149 12.09 -4.33 -5.79
CA ASP A 149 12.76 -4.67 -4.53
C ASP A 149 11.85 -4.40 -3.32
N TRP A 150 12.28 -4.75 -2.11
CA TRP A 150 11.37 -4.66 -0.95
C TRP A 150 10.96 -3.22 -0.61
N LEU A 151 11.88 -2.26 -0.74
CA LEU A 151 11.58 -0.83 -0.57
C LEU A 151 10.52 -0.35 -1.58
N SER A 152 10.52 -0.90 -2.79
CA SER A 152 9.51 -0.56 -3.79
C SER A 152 8.09 -0.98 -3.38
N TYR A 153 7.93 -2.13 -2.69
CA TYR A 153 6.62 -2.55 -2.18
C TYR A 153 6.10 -1.64 -1.07
N PHE A 154 6.98 -1.04 -0.25
CA PHE A 154 6.54 -0.02 0.71
C PHE A 154 5.90 1.17 0.00
N GLN A 155 6.50 1.63 -1.11
CA GLN A 155 5.94 2.73 -1.90
C GLN A 155 4.62 2.35 -2.59
N VAL A 156 4.49 1.10 -3.07
CA VAL A 156 3.22 0.53 -3.55
C VAL A 156 2.16 0.60 -2.45
N CYS A 157 2.47 0.09 -1.25
CA CYS A 157 1.57 0.10 -0.09
C CYS A 157 1.18 1.53 0.32
N VAL A 158 2.09 2.50 0.25
CA VAL A 158 1.80 3.92 0.50
C VAL A 158 0.76 4.45 -0.50
N ASN A 159 0.92 4.17 -1.79
CA ASN A 159 -0.02 4.63 -2.82
C ASN A 159 -1.41 4.02 -2.64
N LEU A 160 -1.49 2.71 -2.35
CA LEU A 160 -2.77 2.04 -2.04
C LEU A 160 -3.45 2.65 -0.81
N THR A 161 -2.67 2.87 0.24
CA THR A 161 -3.17 3.46 1.49
C THR A 161 -3.70 4.87 1.27
N ARG A 162 -3.03 5.69 0.45
CA ARG A 162 -3.52 7.03 0.07
C ARG A 162 -4.84 6.97 -0.69
N GLY A 163 -5.03 5.98 -1.56
CA GLY A 163 -6.29 5.74 -2.26
C GLY A 163 -7.43 5.43 -1.28
N VAL A 164 -7.22 4.48 -0.38
CA VAL A 164 -8.20 4.12 0.67
C VAL A 164 -8.49 5.32 1.58
N LYS A 165 -7.45 6.05 2.04
CA LYS A 165 -7.57 7.27 2.83
C LYS A 165 -8.46 8.31 2.13
N LYS A 166 -8.23 8.55 0.84
CA LYS A 166 -9.01 9.51 0.05
C LYS A 166 -10.47 9.09 -0.10
N MET A 167 -10.74 7.81 -0.39
CA MET A 167 -12.11 7.28 -0.45
C MET A 167 -12.83 7.44 0.89
N HIS A 168 -12.18 7.03 1.98
CA HIS A 168 -12.75 7.10 3.33
C HIS A 168 -13.01 8.54 3.77
N ALA A 169 -12.15 9.49 3.40
CA ALA A 169 -12.33 10.92 3.65
C ALA A 169 -13.53 11.52 2.88
N MET A 170 -13.99 10.89 1.81
CA MET A 170 -15.23 11.23 1.09
C MET A 170 -16.45 10.45 1.61
N GLY A 171 -16.28 9.66 2.68
CA GLY A 171 -17.34 8.80 3.23
C GLY A 171 -17.56 7.50 2.46
N LEU A 172 -16.71 7.17 1.48
CA LEU A 172 -16.86 6.00 0.63
C LEU A 172 -16.13 4.78 1.19
N ALA A 173 -16.58 3.59 0.79
CA ALA A 173 -15.85 2.34 0.99
C ALA A 173 -15.80 1.54 -0.31
N HIS A 174 -14.68 0.83 -0.54
CA HIS A 174 -14.51 0.00 -1.73
C HIS A 174 -15.39 -1.24 -1.68
N SER A 175 -15.59 -1.84 -0.49
CA SER A 175 -16.40 -3.05 -0.24
C SER A 175 -15.86 -4.38 -0.77
N ASP A 176 -15.04 -4.34 -1.82
CA ASP A 176 -14.27 -5.49 -2.33
C ASP A 176 -12.78 -5.15 -2.53
N LEU A 177 -12.17 -4.47 -1.55
CA LEU A 177 -10.74 -4.18 -1.60
C LEU A 177 -9.95 -5.49 -1.53
N SER A 178 -9.20 -5.82 -2.58
CA SER A 178 -8.44 -7.07 -2.66
C SER A 178 -7.27 -6.94 -3.64
N TYR A 179 -6.42 -7.96 -3.72
CA TYR A 179 -5.38 -7.99 -4.74
C TYR A 179 -5.94 -8.05 -6.17
N ASN A 180 -7.23 -8.42 -6.35
CA ASN A 180 -7.85 -8.50 -7.67
C ASN A 180 -8.29 -7.13 -8.17
N ASN A 181 -8.65 -6.23 -7.25
CA ASN A 181 -9.12 -4.87 -7.54
C ASN A 181 -8.02 -3.82 -7.37
N VAL A 182 -6.76 -4.27 -7.47
CA VAL A 182 -5.59 -3.38 -7.57
C VAL A 182 -4.65 -3.85 -8.68
N LEU A 183 -4.09 -2.88 -9.39
CA LEU A 183 -2.95 -3.08 -10.28
C LEU A 183 -1.71 -2.51 -9.61
N ILE A 184 -0.59 -3.23 -9.66
CA ILE A 184 0.67 -2.73 -9.10
C ILE A 184 1.81 -2.86 -10.08
N ASP A 185 2.75 -1.93 -10.01
CA ASP A 185 4.05 -2.07 -10.66
C ASP A 185 5.14 -1.75 -9.63
N PRO A 186 5.74 -2.77 -8.99
CA PRO A 186 6.79 -2.56 -8.01
C PRO A 186 8.02 -1.88 -8.61
N VAL A 187 8.36 -2.14 -9.88
CA VAL A 187 9.53 -1.53 -10.53
C VAL A 187 9.38 -0.02 -10.61
N GLU A 188 8.21 0.45 -11.05
CA GLU A 188 7.86 1.87 -11.10
C GLU A 188 7.19 2.38 -9.81
N LYS A 189 7.21 1.58 -8.74
CA LYS A 189 6.72 1.92 -7.39
C LYS A 189 5.27 2.44 -7.38
N SER A 190 4.45 1.92 -8.29
CA SER A 190 3.11 2.45 -8.60
C SER A 190 2.03 1.45 -8.19
N ALA A 191 0.88 1.97 -7.77
CA ALA A 191 -0.28 1.17 -7.41
C ALA A 191 -1.57 1.90 -7.79
N CYS A 192 -2.57 1.17 -8.26
CA CYS A 192 -3.82 1.71 -8.74
C CYS A 192 -4.99 0.87 -8.25
N ILE A 193 -6.00 1.51 -7.68
CA ILE A 193 -7.27 0.90 -7.29
C ILE A 193 -8.24 0.99 -8.48
N ILE A 194 -8.89 -0.12 -8.79
CA ILE A 194 -9.83 -0.28 -9.92
C ILE A 194 -11.20 -0.75 -9.42
N ASP A 195 -12.17 -0.91 -10.32
CA ASP A 195 -13.55 -1.34 -10.00
C ASP A 195 -14.28 -0.40 -9.01
N LEU A 196 -14.14 0.91 -9.26
CA LEU A 196 -14.65 2.00 -8.42
C LEU A 196 -16.09 2.40 -8.78
N ASP A 197 -16.85 1.53 -9.44
CA ASP A 197 -18.26 1.75 -9.78
C ASP A 197 -19.24 1.02 -8.84
N GLY A 198 -18.72 0.10 -8.01
CA GLY A 198 -19.46 -0.61 -6.95
C GLY A 198 -19.35 0.00 -5.55
N LEU A 199 -18.89 1.25 -5.41
CA LEU A 199 -18.56 1.85 -4.11
C LEU A 199 -19.78 1.93 -3.17
N VAL A 200 -19.52 1.66 -1.90
CA VAL A 200 -20.51 1.81 -0.81
C VAL A 200 -20.58 3.27 -0.39
N VAL A 201 -21.81 3.78 -0.32
CA VAL A 201 -22.15 5.09 0.24
C VAL A 201 -23.00 4.86 1.48
N PRO A 202 -22.47 5.09 2.69
CA PRO A 202 -23.18 4.86 3.94
C PRO A 202 -24.56 5.53 3.95
N GLY A 203 -25.58 4.76 4.34
CA GLY A 203 -26.97 5.22 4.41
C GLY A 203 -27.69 5.37 3.06
N MET A 204 -27.02 5.08 1.93
CA MET A 204 -27.59 5.27 0.60
C MET A 204 -27.41 4.05 -0.31
N PHE A 205 -26.17 3.60 -0.50
CA PHE A 205 -25.86 2.47 -1.35
C PHE A 205 -25.03 1.43 -0.59
N ALA A 206 -25.67 0.31 -0.26
CA ALA A 206 -25.00 -0.83 0.38
C ALA A 206 -24.19 -1.66 -0.63
N ALA A 207 -23.31 -2.52 -0.11
CA ALA A 207 -22.50 -3.41 -0.91
C ALA A 207 -23.36 -4.47 -1.60
N GLU A 208 -23.07 -4.74 -2.87
CA GLU A 208 -23.76 -5.77 -3.65
C GLU A 208 -23.12 -7.14 -3.49
N VAL A 209 -21.78 -7.14 -3.37
CA VAL A 209 -20.94 -8.30 -3.15
C VAL A 209 -20.47 -8.37 -1.70
N ILE A 210 -20.15 -9.57 -1.24
CA ILE A 210 -19.55 -9.76 0.10
C ILE A 210 -18.03 -9.54 0.12
N GLY A 211 -17.41 -9.48 -1.07
CA GLY A 211 -15.98 -9.32 -1.29
C GLY A 211 -15.28 -10.60 -1.77
N THR A 212 -13.99 -10.47 -2.06
CA THR A 212 -13.08 -11.54 -2.45
C THR A 212 -12.72 -12.38 -1.24
N ALA A 213 -12.90 -13.71 -1.31
CA ALA A 213 -12.83 -14.64 -0.17
C ALA A 213 -11.67 -14.43 0.83
N GLU A 214 -10.45 -14.14 0.36
CA GLU A 214 -9.28 -13.94 1.23
C GLU A 214 -9.25 -12.56 1.93
N PHE A 215 -10.14 -11.63 1.59
CA PHE A 215 -10.16 -10.26 2.11
C PHE A 215 -11.45 -9.92 2.86
N ILE A 216 -12.42 -10.84 2.87
CA ILE A 216 -13.69 -10.64 3.58
C ILE A 216 -13.39 -10.54 5.07
N ALA A 217 -13.85 -9.45 5.69
CA ALA A 217 -13.68 -9.24 7.12
C ALA A 217 -14.44 -10.31 7.93
N PRO A 218 -13.91 -10.77 9.09
CA PRO A 218 -14.50 -11.86 9.86
C PRO A 218 -15.99 -11.66 10.17
N GLU A 219 -16.40 -10.46 10.55
CA GLU A 219 -17.80 -10.15 10.89
C GLU A 219 -18.77 -10.29 9.71
N VAL A 220 -18.31 -10.04 8.48
CA VAL A 220 -19.11 -10.23 7.26
C VAL A 220 -19.22 -11.72 6.94
N LEU A 221 -18.12 -12.46 7.08
CA LEU A 221 -18.09 -13.89 6.78
C LEU A 221 -18.91 -14.69 7.80
N SER A 222 -18.79 -14.38 9.09
CA SER A 222 -19.55 -15.03 10.18
C SER A 222 -21.06 -14.86 10.02
N SER A 223 -21.51 -13.73 9.46
CA SER A 223 -22.94 -13.46 9.22
C SER A 223 -23.41 -13.84 7.81
N LYS A 224 -22.56 -14.48 6.99
CA LYS A 224 -22.86 -14.83 5.58
C LYS A 224 -24.10 -15.72 5.43
N HIS A 225 -24.39 -16.55 6.42
CA HIS A 225 -25.54 -17.47 6.43
C HIS A 225 -26.88 -16.77 6.66
N LEU A 226 -26.88 -15.53 7.18
CA LEU A 226 -28.09 -14.76 7.43
C LEU A 226 -28.62 -14.11 6.15
N ASN A 227 -29.94 -13.90 6.08
CA ASN A 227 -30.55 -13.17 4.96
C ASN A 227 -30.06 -11.72 4.89
N LYS A 228 -30.03 -11.13 3.69
CA LYS A 228 -29.58 -9.73 3.50
C LYS A 228 -30.42 -8.71 4.29
N THR A 229 -31.68 -9.03 4.57
CA THR A 229 -32.62 -8.21 5.34
C THR A 229 -32.56 -8.45 6.85
N ASP A 230 -31.75 -9.41 7.31
CA ASP A 230 -31.57 -9.69 8.73
C ASP A 230 -30.80 -8.55 9.41
N SER A 231 -31.32 -8.04 10.52
CA SER A 231 -30.67 -6.98 11.31
C SER A 231 -29.26 -7.35 11.82
N ASN A 232 -28.96 -8.64 11.97
CA ASN A 232 -27.66 -9.16 12.38
C ASN A 232 -26.71 -9.38 11.19
N ARG A 233 -27.20 -9.32 9.94
CA ARG A 233 -26.35 -9.44 8.76
C ARG A 233 -25.39 -8.27 8.69
N LYS A 234 -24.08 -8.56 8.65
CA LYS A 234 -23.05 -7.56 8.41
C LYS A 234 -22.72 -7.51 6.93
N LEU A 235 -22.73 -6.31 6.38
CA LEU A 235 -22.37 -6.03 4.99
C LEU A 235 -21.05 -5.26 4.93
N PRO A 236 -20.27 -5.43 3.85
CA PRO A 236 -19.06 -4.64 3.63
C PRO A 236 -19.30 -3.14 3.74
N ASN A 237 -18.34 -2.45 4.35
CA ASN A 237 -18.37 -1.03 4.63
C ASN A 237 -16.94 -0.49 4.87
N ARG A 238 -16.83 0.74 5.35
CA ARG A 238 -15.54 1.39 5.61
C ARG A 238 -14.65 0.61 6.60
N LEU A 239 -15.21 0.00 7.63
CA LEU A 239 -14.47 -0.79 8.62
C LEU A 239 -13.98 -2.13 8.05
N THR A 240 -14.66 -2.69 7.05
CA THR A 240 -14.20 -3.91 6.37
C THR A 240 -13.06 -3.60 5.41
N ASP A 241 -13.03 -2.42 4.77
CA ASP A 241 -11.84 -1.96 4.05
C ASP A 241 -10.62 -1.84 4.98
N LEU A 242 -10.82 -1.42 6.25
CA LEU A 242 -9.76 -1.35 7.26
C LEU A 242 -9.29 -2.74 7.76
N HIS A 243 -9.98 -3.82 7.38
CA HIS A 243 -9.47 -5.19 7.49
C HIS A 243 -8.71 -5.59 6.22
N ALA A 244 -9.30 -5.36 5.05
CA ALA A 244 -8.74 -5.76 3.77
C ALA A 244 -7.42 -5.04 3.41
N LEU A 245 -7.29 -3.75 3.73
CA LEU A 245 -6.08 -2.97 3.46
C LEU A 245 -4.85 -3.56 4.20
N PRO A 246 -4.90 -3.85 5.51
CA PRO A 246 -3.80 -4.52 6.19
C PRO A 246 -3.50 -5.92 5.67
N VAL A 247 -4.51 -6.69 5.23
CA VAL A 247 -4.28 -7.99 4.57
C VAL A 247 -3.46 -7.79 3.28
N LEU A 248 -3.83 -6.80 2.45
CA LEU A 248 -3.07 -6.44 1.24
C LEU A 248 -1.62 -6.05 1.58
N ILE A 249 -1.43 -5.14 2.53
CA ILE A 249 -0.09 -4.68 2.95
C ILE A 249 0.74 -5.87 3.44
N TYR A 250 0.17 -6.72 4.28
CA TYR A 250 0.83 -7.90 4.81
C TYR A 250 1.24 -8.87 3.68
N MET A 251 0.34 -9.16 2.74
CA MET A 251 0.66 -10.04 1.60
C MET A 251 1.68 -9.43 0.63
N PHE A 252 1.67 -8.12 0.42
CA PHE A 252 2.67 -7.46 -0.44
C PHE A 252 4.05 -7.38 0.20
N LEU A 253 4.14 -7.28 1.53
CA LEU A 253 5.43 -7.20 2.22
C LEU A 253 5.99 -8.56 2.66
N LEU A 254 5.13 -9.53 2.96
CA LEU A 254 5.50 -10.82 3.57
C LEU A 254 5.06 -12.04 2.75
N HIS A 255 4.38 -11.83 1.62
CA HIS A 255 4.03 -12.84 0.62
C HIS A 255 3.29 -14.08 1.13
N ARG A 256 2.53 -13.91 2.22
CA ARG A 256 1.66 -14.91 2.84
C ARG A 256 0.42 -14.23 3.42
N HIS A 257 -0.62 -14.99 3.68
CA HIS A 257 -1.86 -14.46 4.25
C HIS A 257 -1.79 -14.40 5.79
N PRO A 258 -2.24 -13.31 6.46
CA PRO A 258 -2.14 -13.17 7.91
C PRO A 258 -3.03 -14.12 8.72
N LEU A 259 -4.03 -14.74 8.09
CA LEU A 259 -4.98 -15.65 8.76
C LEU A 259 -4.89 -17.12 8.30
N LYS A 260 -4.25 -17.41 7.16
CA LYS A 260 -4.19 -18.79 6.63
C LYS A 260 -3.01 -19.52 7.24
N GLY A 261 -3.29 -20.23 8.33
CA GLY A 261 -2.31 -20.98 9.10
C GLY A 261 -2.48 -22.48 8.97
N GLY A 262 -2.04 -23.21 10.00
CA GLY A 262 -2.13 -24.67 10.06
C GLY A 262 -3.25 -25.22 10.95
N LYS A 263 -4.15 -24.35 11.47
CA LYS A 263 -5.27 -24.77 12.31
C LYS A 263 -6.44 -25.19 11.42
N VAL A 264 -6.99 -26.36 11.72
CA VAL A 264 -8.17 -26.92 11.08
C VAL A 264 -9.28 -26.96 12.12
N HIS A 265 -10.41 -26.34 11.80
CA HIS A 265 -11.61 -26.23 12.62
C HIS A 265 -12.71 -27.20 12.18
N ASP A 266 -12.71 -27.61 10.92
CA ASP A 266 -13.62 -28.61 10.38
C ASP A 266 -12.91 -29.47 9.30
N LEU A 267 -13.39 -30.70 9.09
CA LEU A 267 -12.86 -31.58 8.04
C LEU A 267 -13.47 -31.25 6.67
N ASP A 268 -14.64 -30.62 6.65
CA ASP A 268 -15.21 -30.03 5.44
C ASP A 268 -14.48 -28.73 5.09
N THR A 269 -13.92 -28.65 3.88
CA THR A 269 -13.04 -27.53 3.50
C THR A 269 -13.77 -26.20 3.40
N GLU A 270 -15.01 -26.19 2.90
CA GLU A 270 -15.78 -24.95 2.78
C GLU A 270 -16.17 -24.42 4.16
N LYS A 271 -16.59 -25.30 5.06
CA LYS A 271 -16.91 -24.95 6.44
C LYS A 271 -15.67 -24.53 7.22
N ASP A 272 -14.53 -25.18 7.00
CA ASP A 272 -13.26 -24.79 7.60
C ASP A 272 -12.81 -23.40 7.14
N ASP A 273 -12.91 -23.09 5.84
CA ASP A 273 -12.63 -21.76 5.30
C ASP A 273 -13.54 -20.69 5.92
N LEU A 274 -14.84 -20.98 6.07
CA LEU A 274 -15.78 -20.06 6.72
C LEU A 274 -15.43 -19.80 8.19
N LEU A 275 -15.00 -20.82 8.93
CA LEU A 275 -14.63 -20.70 10.33
C LEU A 275 -13.26 -20.00 10.49
N SER A 276 -12.25 -20.44 9.75
CA SER A 276 -10.86 -19.97 9.84
C SER A 276 -10.66 -18.54 9.35
N MET A 277 -11.53 -18.04 8.47
CA MET A 277 -11.51 -16.66 7.99
C MET A 277 -12.62 -15.80 8.62
N GLY A 278 -13.56 -16.43 9.32
CA GLY A 278 -14.72 -15.79 9.95
C GLY A 278 -14.67 -15.88 11.46
N GLU A 279 -15.62 -16.61 12.06
CA GLU A 279 -15.86 -16.62 13.52
C GLU A 279 -14.63 -17.04 14.34
N LYS A 280 -13.81 -17.95 13.80
CA LYS A 280 -12.62 -18.48 14.47
C LYS A 280 -11.31 -17.93 13.87
N ALA A 281 -11.39 -16.83 13.12
CA ALA A 281 -10.22 -16.19 12.54
C ALA A 281 -9.15 -15.90 13.60
N MET A 282 -7.90 -16.20 13.25
CA MET A 282 -6.77 -16.08 14.17
C MET A 282 -5.51 -15.70 13.41
N PHE A 283 -4.76 -14.73 13.95
CA PHE A 283 -3.49 -14.31 13.37
C PHE A 283 -2.46 -15.45 13.39
N ILE A 284 -1.83 -15.73 12.24
CA ILE A 284 -0.87 -16.84 12.10
C ILE A 284 0.40 -16.65 12.94
N GLU A 285 0.69 -15.43 13.37
CA GLU A 285 1.85 -15.07 14.18
C GLU A 285 1.44 -14.50 15.55
N HIS A 286 0.25 -14.86 16.06
CA HIS A 286 -0.22 -14.42 17.36
C HIS A 286 0.83 -14.74 18.46
N PRO A 287 1.19 -13.77 19.32
CA PRO A 287 2.33 -13.91 20.23
C PRO A 287 2.10 -14.96 21.31
N THR A 288 0.86 -15.10 21.79
CA THR A 288 0.49 -16.00 22.90
C THR A 288 -0.30 -17.24 22.48
N ASP A 289 -0.85 -17.27 21.25
CA ASP A 289 -1.62 -18.41 20.74
C ASP A 289 -0.93 -18.91 19.47
N LYS A 290 -0.33 -20.09 19.57
CA LYS A 290 0.46 -20.68 18.48
C LYS A 290 -0.33 -21.65 17.62
N THR A 291 -1.63 -21.84 17.90
CA THR A 291 -2.43 -22.91 17.31
C THR A 291 -2.66 -22.73 15.82
N ASN A 292 -2.69 -21.48 15.32
CA ASN A 292 -2.80 -21.17 13.90
C ASN A 292 -1.46 -20.88 13.19
N ARG A 293 -0.32 -21.30 13.75
CA ARG A 293 0.95 -21.14 13.04
C ARG A 293 0.99 -22.02 11.78
N PRO A 294 1.61 -21.56 10.67
CA PRO A 294 1.78 -22.39 9.48
C PRO A 294 2.62 -23.63 9.80
N LYS A 295 2.17 -24.79 9.33
CA LYS A 295 2.91 -26.05 9.46
C LYS A 295 3.68 -26.29 8.16
N LEU A 296 5.00 -26.08 8.18
CA LEU A 296 5.82 -26.15 6.96
C LEU A 296 5.73 -27.49 6.22
N ALA A 297 5.57 -28.60 6.95
CA ALA A 297 5.38 -29.93 6.36
C ALA A 297 4.06 -30.09 5.59
N GLN A 298 3.08 -29.19 5.80
CA GLN A 298 1.76 -29.19 5.19
C GLN A 298 1.59 -28.09 4.14
N GLY A 299 2.53 -27.14 4.06
CA GLY A 299 2.50 -26.03 3.11
C GLY A 299 3.15 -26.38 1.77
N SER A 300 2.93 -25.54 0.75
CA SER A 300 3.64 -25.70 -0.52
C SER A 300 5.12 -25.37 -0.36
N LYS A 301 6.00 -26.21 -0.91
CA LYS A 301 7.44 -25.87 -1.01
C LYS A 301 7.71 -24.58 -1.78
N TRP A 302 6.77 -24.16 -2.64
CA TRP A 302 6.86 -22.91 -3.40
C TRP A 302 6.66 -21.66 -2.54
N ASP A 303 6.07 -21.80 -1.35
CA ASP A 303 5.83 -20.67 -0.45
C ASP A 303 7.04 -20.36 0.44
N LEU A 304 8.09 -21.21 0.43
CA LEU A 304 9.34 -20.94 1.10
C LEU A 304 10.17 -19.87 0.36
N PRO A 305 10.92 -19.01 1.08
CA PRO A 305 11.09 -19.01 2.54
C PRO A 305 9.96 -18.27 3.30
N TRP A 306 9.03 -17.62 2.61
CA TRP A 306 8.05 -16.70 3.20
C TRP A 306 7.07 -17.36 4.17
N ALA A 307 6.71 -18.64 3.94
CA ALA A 307 5.88 -19.41 4.86
C ALA A 307 6.55 -19.72 6.22
N ASP A 308 7.89 -19.63 6.31
CA ASP A 308 8.64 -19.87 7.54
C ASP A 308 8.66 -18.62 8.42
N ILE A 309 7.61 -18.46 9.24
CA ILE A 309 7.44 -17.33 10.16
C ILE A 309 8.49 -17.28 11.28
N VAL A 310 9.24 -18.36 11.50
CA VAL A 310 10.33 -18.38 12.49
C VAL A 310 11.56 -17.71 11.91
N LYS A 311 11.86 -17.96 10.62
CA LYS A 311 12.97 -17.31 9.91
C LYS A 311 12.64 -15.90 9.44
N LEU A 312 11.41 -15.69 8.98
CA LEU A 312 10.92 -14.41 8.45
C LEU A 312 9.64 -13.98 9.20
N PRO A 313 9.75 -13.65 10.51
CA PRO A 313 8.62 -13.17 11.28
C PRO A 313 8.13 -11.83 10.76
N TYR A 314 6.85 -11.51 10.95
CA TYR A 314 6.28 -10.20 10.57
C TYR A 314 7.00 -9.01 11.23
N SER A 315 7.70 -9.22 12.35
CA SER A 315 8.50 -8.19 13.03
C SER A 315 9.66 -7.65 12.19
N VAL A 316 10.06 -8.33 11.11
CA VAL A 316 11.02 -7.79 10.13
C VAL A 316 10.52 -6.51 9.45
N THR A 317 9.22 -6.22 9.53
CA THR A 317 8.61 -4.97 9.05
C THR A 317 8.86 -3.76 9.95
N GLY A 318 9.61 -3.93 11.05
CA GLY A 318 9.97 -2.86 11.96
C GLY A 318 8.89 -2.53 12.98
N PRO A 319 9.22 -1.63 13.93
CA PRO A 319 8.37 -1.36 15.09
C PRO A 319 7.01 -0.77 14.71
N TYR A 320 6.97 0.13 13.72
CA TYR A 320 5.75 0.86 13.38
C TYR A 320 4.69 -0.04 12.74
N LEU A 321 5.08 -0.87 11.76
CA LEU A 321 4.16 -1.78 11.10
C LEU A 321 3.80 -2.97 11.99
N LYS A 322 4.75 -3.51 12.76
CA LYS A 322 4.47 -4.56 13.75
C LYS A 322 3.34 -4.14 14.69
N THR A 323 3.40 -2.93 15.26
CA THR A 323 2.35 -2.41 16.14
C THR A 323 0.99 -2.31 15.44
N LEU A 324 0.94 -1.88 14.17
CA LEU A 324 -0.33 -1.83 13.44
C LEU A 324 -0.86 -3.21 13.06
N PHE A 325 0.02 -4.17 12.75
CA PHE A 325 -0.38 -5.56 12.52
C PHE A 325 -0.96 -6.21 13.78
N ASP A 326 -0.41 -5.94 14.96
CA ASP A 326 -1.02 -6.37 16.22
C ASP A 326 -2.41 -5.73 16.39
N LYS A 327 -2.50 -4.41 16.23
CA LYS A 327 -3.75 -3.68 16.43
C LYS A 327 -4.87 -4.17 15.48
N VAL A 328 -4.56 -4.57 14.24
CA VAL A 328 -5.59 -5.07 13.31
C VAL A 328 -5.86 -6.58 13.44
N PHE A 329 -4.83 -7.42 13.61
CA PHE A 329 -4.98 -8.88 13.56
C PHE A 329 -5.11 -9.54 14.95
N ILE A 330 -4.92 -8.77 16.02
CA ILE A 330 -5.15 -9.20 17.41
C ILE A 330 -6.34 -8.42 17.96
N ASP A 331 -6.16 -7.13 18.22
CA ASP A 331 -7.17 -6.33 18.92
C ASP A 331 -8.41 -6.06 18.05
N GLY A 332 -8.17 -5.72 16.79
CA GLY A 332 -9.19 -5.32 15.82
C GLY A 332 -9.77 -6.45 14.96
N LEU A 333 -9.30 -7.69 15.10
CA LEU A 333 -9.69 -8.79 14.23
C LEU A 333 -11.19 -9.07 14.36
N HIS A 334 -11.62 -9.27 15.62
CA HIS A 334 -13.02 -9.48 16.01
C HIS A 334 -13.67 -8.22 16.61
N ASN A 335 -12.95 -7.09 16.64
CA ASN A 335 -13.47 -5.80 17.10
C ASN A 335 -13.19 -4.69 16.05
N PRO A 336 -14.08 -4.52 15.04
CA PRO A 336 -13.85 -3.61 13.92
C PRO A 336 -13.52 -2.17 14.30
N MET A 337 -13.98 -1.69 15.45
CA MET A 337 -13.76 -0.33 15.94
C MET A 337 -12.32 -0.06 16.39
N GLN A 338 -11.53 -1.11 16.67
CA GLN A 338 -10.13 -0.97 17.08
C GLN A 338 -9.16 -0.98 15.90
N ARG A 339 -9.63 -1.23 14.67
CA ARG A 339 -8.78 -1.29 13.48
C ARG A 339 -8.13 0.08 13.20
N PRO A 340 -6.83 0.13 12.86
CA PRO A 340 -6.20 1.38 12.47
C PRO A 340 -6.82 1.96 11.19
N THR A 341 -6.87 3.28 11.12
CA THR A 341 -7.28 4.04 9.93
C THR A 341 -6.24 3.92 8.82
N ALA A 342 -6.64 4.19 7.57
CA ALA A 342 -5.70 4.26 6.45
C ALA A 342 -4.60 5.34 6.67
N GLU A 343 -4.90 6.45 7.34
CA GLU A 343 -3.89 7.47 7.66
C GLU A 343 -2.79 6.95 8.61
N GLU A 344 -3.17 6.18 9.65
CA GLU A 344 -2.20 5.52 10.53
C GLU A 344 -1.25 4.60 9.74
N TRP A 345 -1.78 3.84 8.78
CA TRP A 345 -0.97 2.99 7.90
C TRP A 345 -0.01 3.80 7.01
N GLU A 346 -0.44 4.93 6.44
CA GLU A 346 0.44 5.77 5.62
C GLU A 346 1.60 6.29 6.45
N ILE A 347 1.30 6.82 7.65
CA ILE A 347 2.31 7.33 8.58
C ILE A 347 3.30 6.23 8.95
N ALA A 348 2.81 5.04 9.32
CA ALA A 348 3.68 3.93 9.71
C ALA A 348 4.54 3.42 8.55
N LEU A 349 3.99 3.31 7.34
CA LEU A 349 4.74 2.93 6.14
C LEU A 349 5.87 3.93 5.86
N LEU A 350 5.58 5.23 5.89
CA LEU A 350 6.58 6.29 5.66
C LEU A 350 7.67 6.27 6.74
N LYS A 351 7.29 6.20 8.02
CA LYS A 351 8.25 6.07 9.13
C LYS A 351 9.12 4.82 8.99
N THR A 352 8.55 3.69 8.57
CA THR A 352 9.34 2.47 8.33
C THR A 352 10.27 2.61 7.14
N THR A 353 9.90 3.35 6.08
CA THR A 353 10.84 3.62 4.98
C THR A 353 12.07 4.42 5.43
N ASP A 354 11.93 5.27 6.45
CA ASP A 354 13.06 6.01 7.03
C ASP A 354 13.97 5.12 7.88
N LEU A 355 13.55 3.89 8.23
CA LEU A 355 14.37 2.88 8.91
C LEU A 355 15.10 1.93 7.94
N MET A 356 14.95 2.12 6.63
CA MET A 356 15.47 1.17 5.65
C MET A 356 16.98 1.26 5.50
N GLN A 357 17.60 0.09 5.48
CA GLN A 357 19.02 -0.08 5.25
C GLN A 357 19.25 -0.90 3.98
N LYS A 358 20.16 -0.43 3.13
CA LYS A 358 20.59 -1.18 1.94
C LYS A 358 21.39 -2.41 2.37
N CYS A 359 21.06 -3.56 1.81
CA CYS A 359 21.82 -4.79 1.99
C CYS A 359 23.14 -4.71 1.21
N HIS A 360 24.25 -5.07 1.87
CA HIS A 360 25.56 -5.13 1.23
C HIS A 360 25.72 -6.30 0.25
N ASN A 361 24.89 -7.34 0.38
CA ASN A 361 24.88 -8.44 -0.58
C ASN A 361 24.11 -8.01 -1.83
N ILE A 362 24.85 -7.75 -2.91
CA ILE A 362 24.30 -7.34 -4.21
C ILE A 362 23.37 -8.43 -4.79
N SER A 363 23.59 -9.70 -4.46
CA SER A 363 22.74 -10.82 -4.89
C SER A 363 21.47 -10.98 -4.05
N CYS A 364 21.31 -10.23 -2.95
CA CYS A 364 20.07 -10.22 -2.19
C CYS A 364 18.94 -9.67 -3.06
N GLU A 365 17.88 -10.45 -3.25
CA GLU A 365 16.75 -10.06 -4.11
C GLU A 365 15.95 -8.91 -3.51
N GLN A 366 15.87 -8.84 -2.18
CA GLN A 366 15.09 -7.80 -1.47
C GLN A 366 15.78 -6.44 -1.44
N LYS A 367 17.12 -6.40 -1.63
CA LYS A 367 18.01 -5.22 -1.67
C LYS A 367 18.05 -4.32 -0.43
N TRP A 368 16.95 -4.24 0.32
CA TRP A 368 16.73 -3.40 1.49
C TRP A 368 16.12 -4.22 2.61
N TYR A 369 16.36 -3.80 3.85
CA TYR A 369 15.73 -4.36 5.04
C TYR A 369 15.51 -3.26 6.07
N VAL A 370 14.54 -3.43 6.97
CA VAL A 370 14.33 -2.49 8.07
C VAL A 370 15.39 -2.73 9.14
N PHE A 371 16.03 -1.67 9.60
CA PHE A 371 16.95 -1.73 10.73
C PHE A 371 16.20 -2.17 12.00
N ASP A 372 16.68 -3.21 12.65
CA ASP A 372 16.03 -3.89 13.78
C ASP A 372 16.43 -3.36 15.16
N ASN A 373 17.14 -2.23 15.20
CA ASN A 373 17.73 -1.63 16.41
C ASN A 373 18.76 -2.52 17.13
N THR A 374 19.31 -3.54 16.47
CA THR A 374 20.37 -4.36 17.05
C THR A 374 21.76 -3.72 16.85
N ASN A 375 22.69 -4.03 17.76
CA ASN A 375 24.09 -3.59 17.63
C ASN A 375 24.86 -4.36 16.56
N THR A 376 24.35 -5.49 16.06
CA THR A 376 24.99 -6.29 15.00
C THR A 376 23.97 -6.65 13.93
N PRO A 377 23.47 -5.66 13.17
CA PRO A 377 22.35 -5.86 12.26
C PRO A 377 22.71 -6.79 11.12
N LYS A 378 21.77 -7.67 10.77
CA LYS A 378 21.88 -8.61 9.66
C LYS A 378 20.65 -8.47 8.77
N CYS A 379 20.84 -8.62 7.46
CA CYS A 379 19.71 -8.67 6.54
C CYS A 379 18.87 -9.93 6.86
N PRO A 380 17.57 -9.80 7.20
CA PRO A 380 16.73 -10.95 7.56
C PRO A 380 16.50 -11.91 6.37
N PHE A 381 16.65 -11.41 5.14
CA PHE A 381 16.38 -12.19 3.93
C PHE A 381 17.53 -13.08 3.48
N CYS A 382 18.78 -12.63 3.66
CA CYS A 382 19.97 -13.36 3.19
C CYS A 382 21.03 -13.59 4.27
N GLY A 383 20.79 -13.17 5.51
CA GLY A 383 21.69 -13.35 6.66
C GLY A 383 22.97 -12.53 6.63
N THR A 384 23.19 -11.71 5.60
CA THR A 384 24.41 -10.91 5.46
C THR A 384 24.50 -9.89 6.57
N ALA A 385 25.59 -9.95 7.36
CA ALA A 385 25.89 -8.96 8.38
C ALA A 385 26.25 -7.61 7.76
N HIS A 386 25.80 -6.54 8.42
CA HIS A 386 26.18 -5.18 8.06
C HIS A 386 27.68 -4.94 8.33
N LYS A 387 28.31 -4.07 7.54
CA LYS A 387 29.71 -3.69 7.69
C LYS A 387 29.82 -2.18 7.93
N GLY A 388 30.60 -1.79 8.92
CA GLY A 388 30.79 -0.38 9.28
C GLY A 388 29.71 0.15 10.22
N THR A 389 29.91 1.36 10.71
CA THR A 389 29.01 2.00 11.69
C THR A 389 27.76 2.55 11.02
N LEU A 390 26.68 2.63 11.79
CA LEU A 390 25.36 3.03 11.34
C LEU A 390 24.81 4.17 12.19
N PRO A 391 24.75 5.41 11.68
CA PRO A 391 24.11 6.52 12.38
C PRO A 391 22.59 6.37 12.34
N VAL A 392 21.96 6.49 13.50
CA VAL A 392 20.51 6.51 13.67
C VAL A 392 20.13 7.84 14.30
N LEU A 393 19.22 8.56 13.67
CA LEU A 393 18.78 9.89 14.09
C LEU A 393 17.43 9.76 14.77
N ASP A 394 17.39 9.92 16.09
CA ASP A 394 16.15 10.03 16.85
C ASP A 394 15.61 11.46 16.73
N LEU A 395 14.39 11.62 16.20
CA LEU A 395 13.76 12.92 15.96
C LEU A 395 13.03 13.43 17.22
N TYR A 396 13.33 14.67 17.59
CA TYR A 396 12.71 15.41 18.68
C TYR A 396 12.13 16.72 18.17
N TYR A 397 11.08 17.19 18.82
CA TYR A 397 10.49 18.49 18.57
C TYR A 397 10.36 19.30 19.85
N GLN A 398 10.31 20.62 19.70
CA GLN A 398 10.07 21.53 20.79
C GLN A 398 8.56 21.61 21.04
N PHE A 399 8.09 21.09 22.18
CA PHE A 399 6.68 21.15 22.57
C PHE A 399 6.32 22.51 23.17
N LYS A 400 7.25 23.08 23.94
CA LYS A 400 7.23 24.42 24.53
C LYS A 400 8.67 24.93 24.57
N PRO A 401 8.92 26.24 24.73
CA PRO A 401 10.28 26.76 24.90
C PRO A 401 11.05 25.90 25.90
N THR A 402 12.26 25.48 25.51
CA THR A 402 13.18 24.59 26.25
C THR A 402 12.70 23.15 26.55
N VAL A 403 11.45 22.78 26.23
CA VAL A 403 10.91 21.44 26.47
C VAL A 403 10.85 20.63 25.18
N TRP A 404 11.74 19.63 25.08
CA TRP A 404 11.86 18.75 23.92
C TRP A 404 11.20 17.39 24.19
N LYS A 405 10.45 16.88 23.21
CA LYS A 405 9.79 15.56 23.28
C LYS A 405 10.20 14.68 22.09
N PRO A 406 10.34 13.36 22.29
CA PRO A 406 10.58 12.44 21.18
C PRO A 406 9.35 12.35 20.26
N GLU A 407 9.57 12.24 18.96
CA GLU A 407 8.50 12.03 17.97
C GLU A 407 8.16 10.55 17.73
N ASN A 408 8.90 9.64 18.37
CA ASN A 408 8.87 8.21 18.04
C ASN A 408 9.02 8.02 16.52
N HIS A 409 9.97 8.73 15.92
CA HIS A 409 10.35 8.67 14.52
C HIS A 409 11.88 8.67 14.48
N ARG A 410 12.45 7.70 13.78
CA ARG A 410 13.89 7.61 13.57
C ARG A 410 14.21 7.63 12.08
N LEU A 411 15.38 8.16 11.74
CA LEU A 411 15.95 8.12 10.40
C LEU A 411 17.25 7.31 10.45
N MET A 412 17.27 6.19 9.74
CA MET A 412 18.43 5.35 9.51
C MET A 412 19.28 5.97 8.41
N VAL A 413 20.51 6.37 8.73
CA VAL A 413 21.44 6.96 7.77
C VAL A 413 22.16 5.91 6.95
N TYR A 414 22.12 6.06 5.63
CA TYR A 414 22.98 5.34 4.70
C TYR A 414 23.71 6.29 3.75
N LYS A 415 24.69 5.75 3.02
CA LYS A 415 25.56 6.54 2.15
C LYS A 415 24.77 7.17 1.01
N ASP A 416 24.99 8.47 0.79
CA ASP A 416 24.41 9.30 -0.27
C ASP A 416 22.88 9.45 -0.16
N GLN A 417 22.38 9.41 1.09
CA GLN A 417 20.98 9.67 1.41
C GLN A 417 20.71 11.17 1.56
N TYR A 418 19.64 11.65 0.93
CA TYR A 418 19.20 13.04 1.08
C TYR A 418 18.35 13.25 2.34
N LEU A 419 18.56 14.40 2.97
CA LEU A 419 17.70 14.97 3.99
C LEU A 419 16.72 15.96 3.31
N PHE A 420 15.45 15.95 3.70
CA PHE A 420 14.39 16.74 3.07
C PHE A 420 13.61 17.52 4.13
N GLN A 421 12.75 18.45 3.69
CA GLN A 421 11.99 19.30 4.61
C GLN A 421 11.11 18.51 5.60
N TRP A 422 10.50 17.41 5.17
CA TRP A 422 9.70 16.54 6.05
C TRP A 422 10.53 15.74 7.07
N HIS A 423 11.86 15.71 6.94
CA HIS A 423 12.76 15.21 8.00
C HIS A 423 13.13 16.33 8.98
N VAL A 424 13.14 17.59 8.52
CA VAL A 424 13.61 18.77 9.26
C VAL A 424 12.51 19.42 10.08
N ASN A 425 11.27 19.42 9.58
CA ASN A 425 10.13 20.07 10.20
C ASN A 425 8.92 19.12 10.23
N ARG A 426 8.33 18.93 11.42
CA ARG A 426 7.19 18.02 11.66
C ARG A 426 5.87 18.50 11.08
N ASN A 427 5.74 19.79 10.80
CA ASN A 427 4.56 20.36 10.16
C ASN A 427 4.51 20.01 8.66
N ILE A 428 5.59 19.44 8.11
CA ILE A 428 5.68 19.01 6.71
C ILE A 428 5.63 17.49 6.66
N THR A 429 4.62 16.94 5.99
CA THR A 429 4.43 15.50 5.82
C THR A 429 4.73 15.09 4.39
N ARG A 430 5.42 13.96 4.19
CA ARG A 430 5.68 13.38 2.85
C ARG A 430 4.43 12.70 2.29
N ASN A 431 3.43 13.50 1.89
CA ASN A 431 2.16 13.03 1.33
C ASN A 431 1.97 13.51 -0.13
N GLU A 432 0.78 13.25 -0.69
CA GLU A 432 0.39 13.65 -2.05
C GLU A 432 0.34 15.17 -2.29
N LYS A 433 0.36 15.99 -1.24
CA LYS A 433 0.24 17.45 -1.30
C LYS A 433 1.59 18.17 -1.32
N ILE A 434 2.69 17.41 -1.32
CA ILE A 434 4.02 17.97 -1.20
C ILE A 434 4.40 18.78 -2.44
N THR A 435 4.88 20.01 -2.20
CA THR A 435 5.25 20.98 -3.25
C THR A 435 6.57 20.62 -3.96
N ALA A 436 6.86 21.26 -5.09
CA ALA A 436 8.12 21.06 -5.81
C ALA A 436 9.32 21.50 -4.95
N GLU A 437 9.17 22.60 -4.22
CA GLU A 437 10.17 23.19 -3.33
C GLU A 437 10.49 22.25 -2.15
N GLN A 438 9.46 21.62 -1.57
CA GLN A 438 9.61 20.65 -0.48
C GLN A 438 10.30 19.34 -0.92
N LYS A 439 10.28 19.02 -2.21
CA LYS A 439 11.00 17.87 -2.79
C LYS A 439 12.49 18.15 -3.03
N VAL A 440 12.95 19.39 -2.86
CA VAL A 440 14.37 19.72 -2.99
C VAL A 440 15.13 19.28 -1.72
N PRO A 441 16.27 18.59 -1.85
CA PRO A 441 17.09 18.21 -0.70
C PRO A 441 17.56 19.42 0.12
N MET A 442 17.51 19.27 1.44
CA MET A 442 18.03 20.23 2.43
C MET A 442 19.50 19.99 2.78
N GLY A 443 19.96 18.76 2.56
CA GLY A 443 21.32 18.29 2.78
C GLY A 443 21.43 16.83 2.40
N TYR A 444 22.60 16.23 2.60
CA TYR A 444 22.79 14.80 2.38
C TYR A 444 23.81 14.21 3.35
N PHE A 445 23.66 12.92 3.59
CA PHE A 445 24.57 12.13 4.40
C PHE A 445 25.55 11.39 3.51
N THR A 446 26.83 11.40 3.86
CA THR A 446 27.84 10.60 3.17
C THR A 446 28.92 10.13 4.13
N PHE A 447 29.75 9.19 3.67
CA PHE A 447 30.88 8.68 4.42
C PHE A 447 32.16 9.24 3.81
N HIS A 448 32.82 10.16 4.51
CA HIS A 448 33.97 10.93 4.03
C HIS A 448 35.09 10.88 5.07
N ASN A 449 36.33 10.57 4.64
CA ASN A 449 37.50 10.41 5.52
C ASN A 449 37.25 9.50 6.74
N ASN A 450 36.66 8.33 6.50
CA ASN A 450 36.27 7.35 7.53
C ASN A 450 35.27 7.85 8.58
N LYS A 451 34.53 8.91 8.26
CA LYS A 451 33.55 9.54 9.14
C LYS A 451 32.21 9.71 8.44
N TRP A 452 31.13 9.50 9.17
CA TRP A 452 29.81 9.90 8.71
C TRP A 452 29.66 11.40 8.84
N VAL A 453 29.18 12.07 7.79
CA VAL A 453 28.95 13.51 7.79
C VAL A 453 27.58 13.85 7.22
N LEU A 454 26.96 14.89 7.76
CA LEU A 454 25.84 15.61 7.14
C LEU A 454 26.39 16.85 6.45
N VAL A 455 26.22 16.93 5.14
CA VAL A 455 26.54 18.12 4.34
C VAL A 455 25.30 19.01 4.25
N ASN A 456 25.44 20.26 4.67
CA ASN A 456 24.37 21.23 4.66
C ASN A 456 24.24 21.89 3.28
N GLN A 457 23.09 21.72 2.62
CA GLN A 457 22.83 22.36 1.33
C GLN A 457 21.91 23.57 1.44
N LYS A 458 20.95 23.59 2.37
CA LYS A 458 19.92 24.64 2.45
C LYS A 458 19.44 24.97 3.86
N LEU A 459 19.89 24.27 4.90
CA LEU A 459 19.45 24.54 6.26
C LEU A 459 20.10 25.82 6.79
N THR A 460 19.31 26.87 6.96
CA THR A 460 19.78 28.18 7.47
C THR A 460 20.02 28.18 8.98
N SER A 461 19.45 27.21 9.70
CA SER A 461 19.47 27.12 11.16
C SER A 461 20.22 25.89 11.69
N LEU A 462 20.97 25.18 10.82
CA LEU A 462 21.66 23.96 11.23
C LEU A 462 22.74 24.27 12.27
N LYS A 463 22.62 23.68 13.46
CA LYS A 463 23.55 23.89 14.56
C LYS A 463 23.89 22.57 15.25
N ASP A 464 25.16 22.36 15.52
CA ASP A 464 25.61 21.38 16.51
C ASP A 464 25.37 21.95 17.90
N VAL A 465 24.38 21.40 18.59
CA VAL A 465 23.99 21.83 19.94
C VAL A 465 24.96 21.28 20.99
N THR A 466 25.65 20.19 20.70
CA THR A 466 26.63 19.58 21.61
C THR A 466 27.91 20.41 21.69
N GLU A 467 28.37 20.92 20.56
CA GLU A 467 29.60 21.73 20.45
C GLU A 467 29.32 23.25 20.38
N ASP A 468 28.06 23.66 20.48
CA ASP A 468 27.59 25.04 20.32
C ASP A 468 28.09 25.70 19.00
N ARG A 469 28.07 24.94 17.90
CA ARG A 469 28.65 25.35 16.61
C ARG A 469 27.58 25.46 15.53
N GLU A 470 27.42 26.65 14.95
CA GLU A 470 26.60 26.84 13.75
C GLU A 470 27.27 26.17 12.54
N ILE A 471 26.47 25.57 11.65
CA ILE A 471 26.93 24.82 10.46
C ILE A 471 26.40 25.52 9.21
N PRO A 472 27.17 26.47 8.62
CA PRO A 472 26.72 27.24 7.45
C PRO A 472 26.38 26.36 6.24
N ILE A 473 25.55 26.89 5.35
CA ILE A 473 25.28 26.27 4.04
C ILE A 473 26.60 26.06 3.29
N GLY A 474 26.77 24.88 2.69
CA GLY A 474 28.00 24.46 2.01
C GLY A 474 29.05 23.83 2.91
N SER A 475 28.84 23.82 4.24
CA SER A 475 29.71 23.13 5.20
C SER A 475 29.14 21.76 5.61
N MET A 476 29.90 21.04 6.44
CA MET A 476 29.50 19.71 6.93
C MET A 476 29.77 19.54 8.43
N VAL A 477 29.02 18.63 9.04
CA VAL A 477 29.17 18.23 10.44
C VAL A 477 29.32 16.71 10.54
N GLU A 478 30.27 16.25 11.36
CA GLU A 478 30.48 14.84 11.64
C GLU A 478 29.34 14.29 12.49
N LEU A 479 28.89 13.06 12.20
CA LEU A 479 27.91 12.34 13.00
C LEU A 479 28.65 11.45 14.01
N THR A 480 28.53 11.78 15.29
CA THR A 480 29.11 11.00 16.39
C THR A 480 28.03 10.59 17.37
N ASP A 481 28.29 9.53 18.14
CA ASP A 481 27.38 9.03 19.15
C ASP A 481 27.05 10.09 20.21
N GLY A 482 25.78 10.29 20.52
CA GLY A 482 25.28 11.29 21.47
C GLY A 482 25.23 12.73 20.93
N LYS A 483 25.70 13.01 19.71
CA LYS A 483 25.67 14.35 19.12
C LYS A 483 24.23 14.81 18.87
N LYS A 484 23.96 16.08 19.13
CA LYS A 484 22.65 16.72 18.96
C LYS A 484 22.72 17.78 17.87
N LEU A 485 21.92 17.64 16.82
CA LEU A 485 21.85 18.62 15.73
C LEU A 485 20.47 19.27 15.71
N LEU A 486 20.42 20.59 15.81
CA LEU A 486 19.23 21.38 15.52
C LEU A 486 19.11 21.55 14.02
N LEU A 487 18.03 21.06 13.41
CA LEU A 487 17.83 21.14 11.95
C LEU A 487 17.10 22.41 11.54
N SER A 488 16.15 22.90 12.35
CA SER A 488 15.42 24.16 12.12
C SER A 488 15.02 24.82 13.43
N LYS A 489 15.06 26.16 13.47
CA LYS A 489 14.58 27.02 14.56
C LYS A 489 13.11 27.45 14.37
N GLU A 490 12.52 27.15 13.23
CA GLU A 490 11.13 27.52 12.89
C GLU A 490 10.12 26.71 13.70
N ASP A 491 8.86 27.14 13.70
CA ASP A 491 7.77 26.35 14.28
C ASP A 491 7.69 24.96 13.63
N GLY A 492 7.63 23.93 14.47
CA GLY A 492 7.72 22.53 14.05
C GLY A 492 9.13 22.03 13.69
N GLY A 493 10.16 22.87 13.84
CA GLY A 493 11.55 22.49 13.62
C GLY A 493 12.01 21.36 14.56
N ARG A 494 12.90 20.51 14.04
CA ARG A 494 13.38 19.32 14.77
C ARG A 494 14.81 19.44 15.26
N VAL A 495 15.08 18.74 16.36
CA VAL A 495 16.41 18.35 16.81
C VAL A 495 16.55 16.85 16.59
N VAL A 496 17.72 16.42 16.14
CA VAL A 496 18.08 15.00 16.08
C VAL A 496 19.12 14.67 17.14
N VAL A 497 18.96 13.51 17.79
CA VAL A 497 20.00 12.90 18.63
C VAL A 497 20.55 11.70 17.86
N ILE A 498 21.87 11.65 17.72
CA ILE A 498 22.55 10.64 16.92
C ILE A 498 22.97 9.47 17.82
N THR A 499 22.60 8.26 17.44
CA THR A 499 23.10 7.02 18.03
C THR A 499 23.90 6.26 16.98
N MET A 500 25.10 5.80 17.32
CA MET A 500 25.94 4.99 16.43
C MET A 500 25.76 3.50 16.74
N ALA A 501 25.13 2.76 15.82
CA ALA A 501 25.00 1.31 15.86
C ALA A 501 26.14 0.60 15.09
N ASN A 502 26.30 -0.72 15.33
CA ASN A 502 27.31 -1.55 14.67
C ASN A 502 28.75 -1.03 14.82
N LYS A 503 29.12 -0.72 16.08
CA LYS A 503 30.46 -0.30 16.47
C LYS A 503 31.45 -1.44 16.43
#